data_AF-A0A520AUC2-F1
#
_entry.id   AF-A0A520AUC2-F1
#
_cell.length_a   1.000
_cell.length_b   1.000
_cell.length_c   1.000
_cell.angle_alpha   90.00
_cell.angle_beta   90.00
_cell.angle_gamma   90.00
#
_symmetry.space_group_name_H-M   'P 1'
#
loop_
_entity.id
_entity.type
_entity.pdbx_description
1 polymer ?
#
loop_
_entity_poly.entity_id
_entity_poly.type
_entity_poly.pdbx_seq_one_letter_code
_entity_poly.pdbx_strand_id
1 'polypeptide(L)'
;MHVTSPAHPTEGDVTIQNYTINFGPQHPAAHGVLRLVMELDGEIVTRIDPHVGLLHRGTEKLIEYKTYAQAIPYFDRLDYCSPMCMEHTFVLAIEKLLDLEVPIRAQYLRVFFAELTRISN
;
A
#
# COMPACT_ATOMS: atom_id res chain seq x y z
N MET A 1 18.08 -16.39 34.72
CA MET A 1 18.49 -14.97 34.71
C MET A 1 17.23 -14.14 34.60
N HIS A 2 17.13 -13.08 35.39
CA HIS A 2 15.92 -12.49 35.98
C HIS A 2 14.66 -12.42 35.09
N VAL A 3 13.65 -13.23 35.41
CA VAL A 3 12.26 -13.03 34.98
C VAL A 3 11.62 -12.17 36.06
N THR A 4 11.37 -10.89 35.79
CA THR A 4 10.58 -10.05 36.69
C THR A 4 9.11 -10.43 36.50
N SER A 5 8.53 -11.05 37.52
CA SER A 5 7.09 -11.31 37.63
C SER A 5 6.30 -10.02 37.40
N PRO A 6 5.14 -10.04 36.73
CA PRO A 6 4.28 -8.86 36.68
C PRO A 6 3.87 -8.53 38.12
N ALA A 7 4.16 -7.30 38.56
CA ALA A 7 3.80 -6.84 39.89
C ALA A 7 2.28 -6.92 40.07
N HIS A 8 1.82 -7.44 41.21
CA HIS A 8 0.42 -7.35 41.60
C HIS A 8 0.09 -5.88 41.88
N PRO A 9 -1.01 -5.33 41.32
CA PRO A 9 -1.37 -3.95 41.56
C PRO A 9 -1.77 -3.76 43.04
N THR A 10 -1.12 -2.82 43.71
CA THR A 10 -1.40 -2.43 45.10
C THR A 10 -2.50 -1.35 45.17
N GLU A 11 -3.26 -1.30 46.26
CA GLU A 11 -4.23 -0.22 46.50
C GLU A 11 -3.55 1.15 46.46
N GLY A 12 -3.88 1.95 45.44
CA GLY A 12 -3.29 3.26 45.17
C GLY A 12 -2.59 3.38 43.82
N ASP A 13 -2.41 2.29 43.08
CA ASP A 13 -1.86 2.33 41.73
C ASP A 13 -2.88 2.96 40.76
N VAL A 14 -2.54 4.10 40.18
CA VAL A 14 -3.36 4.74 39.16
C VAL A 14 -3.16 3.96 37.87
N THR A 15 -4.16 3.14 37.49
CA THR A 15 -4.18 2.50 36.18
C THR A 15 -4.20 3.59 35.10
N ILE A 16 -3.06 3.79 34.44
CA ILE A 16 -2.95 4.69 33.29
C ILE A 16 -3.85 4.13 32.20
N GLN A 17 -4.91 4.87 31.87
CA GLN A 17 -5.82 4.49 30.80
C GLN A 17 -5.14 4.78 29.46
N ASN A 18 -5.04 3.78 28.61
CA ASN A 18 -4.55 3.98 27.24
C ASN A 18 -5.49 4.96 26.52
N TYR A 19 -4.91 5.96 25.86
CA TYR A 19 -5.67 6.96 25.11
C TYR A 19 -5.78 6.55 23.64
N THR A 20 -6.98 6.63 23.09
CA THR A 20 -7.21 6.37 21.66
C THR A 20 -7.18 7.68 20.88
N ILE A 21 -6.32 7.78 19.87
CA ILE A 21 -6.21 8.92 18.96
C ILE A 21 -6.54 8.50 17.54
N ASN A 22 -7.29 9.34 16.83
CA ASN A 22 -7.58 9.16 15.41
C ASN A 22 -6.64 10.03 14.57
N PHE A 23 -5.72 9.41 13.86
CA PHE A 23 -4.79 10.05 12.95
C PHE A 23 -5.30 9.92 11.52
N GLY A 24 -5.51 11.05 10.82
CA GLY A 24 -6.03 11.09 9.45
C GLY A 24 -7.52 11.45 9.35
N PRO A 25 -8.14 11.44 8.16
CA PRO A 25 -7.59 11.10 6.85
C PRO A 25 -6.92 12.26 6.10
N GLN A 26 -7.06 13.49 6.59
CA GLN A 26 -6.51 14.70 5.95
C GLN A 26 -5.19 15.18 6.58
N HIS A 27 -4.63 14.40 7.51
CA HIS A 27 -3.40 14.80 8.19
C HIS A 27 -2.23 14.86 7.18
N PRO A 28 -1.41 15.93 7.12
CA PRO A 28 -0.36 16.09 6.10
C PRO A 28 0.68 14.97 6.06
N ALA A 29 0.94 14.34 7.20
CA ALA A 29 1.84 13.19 7.29
C ALA A 29 1.23 11.86 6.79
N ALA A 30 -0.06 11.85 6.42
CA ALA A 30 -0.64 10.76 5.64
C ALA A 30 -0.39 11.06 4.15
N HIS A 31 0.57 10.38 3.52
CA HIS A 31 0.77 10.45 2.08
C HIS A 31 -0.40 9.78 1.35
N GLY A 32 -1.41 10.58 1.02
CA GLY A 32 -2.67 10.10 0.43
C GLY A 32 -3.82 10.16 1.43
N VAL A 33 -4.64 9.10 1.47
CA VAL A 33 -5.80 9.01 2.38
C VAL A 33 -5.69 7.77 3.26
N LEU A 34 -5.31 7.99 4.52
CA LEU A 34 -5.15 6.93 5.50
C LEU A 34 -5.71 7.38 6.84
N ARG A 35 -6.51 6.54 7.46
CA ARG A 35 -7.00 6.74 8.83
C ARG A 35 -6.42 5.66 9.73
N LEU A 36 -5.73 6.07 10.79
CA LEU A 36 -5.15 5.19 11.80
C LEU A 36 -5.83 5.48 13.14
N VAL A 37 -6.49 4.48 13.71
CA VAL A 37 -6.96 4.55 15.10
C VAL A 37 -5.86 3.94 15.97
N MET A 38 -5.20 4.77 16.76
CA MET A 38 -4.01 4.43 17.53
C MET A 38 -4.34 4.41 19.01
N GLU A 39 -3.91 3.36 19.71
CA GLU A 39 -3.93 3.30 21.18
C GLU A 39 -2.51 3.58 21.69
N LEU A 40 -2.42 4.51 22.63
CA LEU A 40 -1.16 5.03 23.15
C LEU A 40 -1.08 4.83 24.66
N ASP A 41 0.08 4.38 25.12
CA ASP A 41 0.53 4.49 26.51
C ASP A 41 1.64 5.55 26.56
N GLY A 42 1.26 6.78 26.88
CA GLY A 42 2.13 7.96 26.73
C GLY A 42 2.55 8.19 25.26
N GLU A 43 3.85 8.09 24.98
CA GLU A 43 4.42 8.22 23.63
C GLU A 43 4.55 6.87 22.90
N ILE A 44 4.28 5.76 23.58
CA ILE A 44 4.43 4.42 23.04
C ILE A 44 3.11 3.97 22.39
N VAL A 45 3.20 3.52 21.15
CA VAL A 45 2.07 2.91 20.45
C VAL A 45 1.91 1.46 20.90
N THR A 46 0.75 1.14 21.47
CA THR A 46 0.43 -0.23 21.93
C THR A 46 -0.38 -0.99 20.88
N ARG A 47 -1.26 -0.31 20.14
CA ARG A 47 -2.06 -0.88 19.05
C ARG A 47 -2.35 0.17 17.96
N ILE A 48 -2.41 -0.28 16.71
CA ILE A 48 -2.88 0.53 15.57
C ILE A 48 -3.94 -0.27 14.81
N ASP A 49 -5.02 0.40 14.42
CA ASP A 49 -6.04 -0.09 13.50
C ASP A 49 -6.06 0.78 12.23
N PRO A 50 -5.45 0.32 11.12
CA PRO A 50 -5.43 1.04 9.85
C PRO A 50 -6.74 0.85 9.08
N HIS A 51 -7.57 1.89 9.04
CA HIS A 51 -8.75 1.95 8.20
C HIS A 51 -8.36 2.34 6.77
N VAL A 52 -8.26 1.34 5.91
CA VAL A 52 -8.03 1.48 4.46
C VAL A 52 -9.34 1.48 3.66
N GLY A 53 -9.25 1.81 2.37
CA GLY A 53 -10.40 1.77 1.44
C GLY A 53 -11.01 3.13 1.10
N LEU A 54 -10.52 4.23 1.70
CA LEU A 54 -10.93 5.60 1.35
C LEU A 54 -10.62 5.98 -0.11
N LEU A 55 -9.67 5.29 -0.74
CA LEU A 55 -9.34 5.41 -2.17
C LEU A 55 -9.75 4.16 -2.98
N HIS A 56 -10.63 3.31 -2.44
CA HIS A 56 -11.13 2.16 -3.20
C HIS A 56 -12.04 2.65 -4.33
N ARG A 57 -11.67 2.32 -5.58
CA ARG A 57 -12.39 2.76 -6.79
C ARG A 57 -13.05 1.61 -7.56
N GLY A 58 -13.03 0.39 -7.03
CA GLY A 58 -13.56 -0.79 -7.72
C GLY A 58 -12.85 -1.10 -9.05
N THR A 59 -11.54 -0.81 -9.14
CA THR A 59 -10.76 -0.95 -10.38
C THR A 59 -10.88 -2.34 -11.01
N GLU A 60 -10.76 -3.40 -10.21
CA GLU A 60 -10.88 -4.79 -10.67
C GLU A 60 -12.24 -5.05 -11.33
N LYS A 61 -13.33 -4.56 -10.72
CA LYS A 61 -14.68 -4.69 -11.26
C LYS A 61 -14.85 -3.92 -12.57
N LEU A 62 -14.25 -2.75 -12.68
CA LEU A 62 -14.29 -1.97 -13.92
C LEU A 62 -13.56 -2.67 -15.06
N ILE A 63 -12.44 -3.33 -14.77
CA ILE A 63 -11.63 -4.07 -15.75
C ILE A 63 -12.42 -5.26 -16.35
N GLU A 64 -13.30 -5.91 -15.59
CA GLU A 64 -14.15 -7.01 -16.10
C GLU A 64 -15.02 -6.60 -17.30
N TYR A 65 -15.37 -5.31 -17.42
CA TYR A 65 -16.19 -4.78 -18.51
C TYR A 65 -15.36 -4.12 -19.63
N LYS A 66 -14.03 -4.32 -19.64
CA LYS A 66 -13.10 -3.71 -20.60
C LYS A 66 -12.28 -4.78 -21.32
N THR A 67 -11.88 -4.47 -22.54
CA THR A 67 -10.89 -5.31 -23.26
C THR A 67 -9.51 -5.14 -22.63
N TYR A 68 -8.60 -6.09 -22.85
CA TYR A 68 -7.23 -6.02 -22.34
C TYR A 68 -6.53 -4.70 -22.69
N ALA A 69 -6.64 -4.22 -23.93
CA ALA A 69 -6.06 -2.94 -24.34
C ALA A 69 -6.70 -1.73 -23.63
N GLN A 70 -8.02 -1.76 -23.38
CA GLN A 70 -8.71 -0.72 -22.63
C GLN A 70 -8.40 -0.76 -21.13
N ALA A 71 -7.97 -1.90 -20.61
CA ALA A 71 -7.64 -2.10 -19.20
C ALA A 71 -6.26 -1.53 -18.82
N ILE A 72 -5.33 -1.40 -19.77
CA ILE A 72 -3.94 -0.95 -19.53
C ILE A 72 -3.87 0.32 -18.65
N PRO A 73 -4.60 1.42 -18.96
CA PRO A 73 -4.48 2.66 -18.18
C PRO A 73 -4.99 2.57 -16.74
N TYR A 74 -5.68 1.49 -16.35
CA TYR A 74 -6.05 1.30 -14.95
C TYR A 74 -4.84 0.93 -14.09
N PHE A 75 -3.84 0.23 -14.65
CA PHE A 75 -2.64 -0.21 -13.93
C PHE A 75 -1.72 0.95 -13.58
N ASP A 76 -1.54 1.92 -14.48
CA ASP A 76 -0.87 3.20 -14.22
C ASP A 76 -1.41 3.95 -12.99
N ARG A 77 -2.68 3.75 -12.68
CA ARG A 77 -3.39 4.49 -11.62
C ARG A 77 -3.42 3.74 -10.29
N LEU A 78 -2.92 2.50 -10.23
CA LEU A 78 -2.86 1.71 -9.00
C LEU A 78 -1.69 2.16 -8.14
N ASP A 79 -0.47 2.13 -8.69
CA ASP A 79 0.67 2.84 -8.14
C ASP A 79 1.00 4.01 -9.08
N TYR A 80 0.53 5.18 -8.66
CA TYR A 80 0.69 6.41 -9.42
C TYR A 80 2.12 6.95 -9.39
N CYS A 81 3.01 6.41 -8.54
CA CYS A 81 4.44 6.75 -8.52
C CYS A 81 5.26 5.88 -9.47
N SER A 82 4.76 4.68 -9.84
CA SER A 82 5.47 3.75 -10.72
C SER A 82 4.65 3.23 -11.92
N PRO A 83 4.06 4.12 -12.74
CA PRO A 83 3.09 3.75 -13.79
C PRO A 83 3.62 2.72 -14.80
N MET A 84 4.81 2.96 -15.36
CA MET A 84 5.40 2.07 -16.37
C MET A 84 5.67 0.65 -15.84
N CYS A 85 6.02 0.52 -14.55
CA CYS A 85 6.24 -0.78 -13.92
C CYS A 85 4.92 -1.55 -13.73
N MET A 86 3.84 -0.82 -13.43
CA MET A 86 2.51 -1.40 -13.29
C MET A 86 1.96 -1.90 -14.63
N GLU A 87 2.03 -1.10 -15.68
CA GLU A 87 1.64 -1.53 -17.03
C GLU A 87 2.48 -2.71 -17.51
N HIS A 88 3.80 -2.65 -17.31
CA HIS A 88 4.72 -3.70 -17.73
C HIS A 88 4.32 -5.06 -17.12
N THR A 89 3.96 -5.09 -15.84
CA THR A 89 3.52 -6.32 -15.18
C THR A 89 2.24 -6.90 -15.79
N PHE A 90 1.26 -6.05 -16.10
CA PHE A 90 0.02 -6.48 -16.75
C PHE A 90 0.24 -7.01 -18.17
N VAL A 91 1.09 -6.31 -18.93
CA VAL A 91 1.46 -6.71 -20.30
C VAL A 91 2.21 -8.04 -20.30
N LEU A 92 3.17 -8.25 -19.38
CA LEU A 92 3.86 -9.54 -19.24
C LEU A 92 2.89 -10.69 -18.93
N ALA A 93 1.87 -10.46 -18.10
CA ALA A 93 0.85 -11.46 -17.82
C ALA A 93 0.05 -11.84 -19.08
N ILE A 94 -0.34 -10.85 -19.89
CA ILE A 94 -1.04 -11.08 -21.17
C ILE A 94 -0.15 -11.80 -22.17
N GLU A 95 1.10 -11.37 -22.32
CA GLU A 95 2.08 -11.98 -23.24
C GLU A 95 2.34 -13.44 -22.89
N LYS A 96 2.43 -13.75 -21.59
CA LYS A 96 2.54 -15.13 -21.10
C LYS A 96 1.29 -15.96 -21.37
N LEU A 97 0.10 -15.39 -21.26
CA LEU A 97 -1.17 -16.09 -21.56
C LEU A 97 -1.33 -16.36 -23.06
N LEU A 98 -0.81 -15.47 -23.91
CA LEU A 98 -0.88 -15.58 -25.37
C LEU A 98 0.32 -16.30 -26.00
N ASP A 99 1.31 -16.70 -25.20
CA ASP A 99 2.56 -17.33 -25.65
C ASP A 99 3.28 -16.51 -26.74
N LEU A 100 3.45 -15.20 -26.49
CA LEU A 100 4.06 -14.27 -27.44
C LEU A 100 5.53 -13.99 -27.13
N GLU A 101 6.36 -14.01 -28.17
CA GLU A 101 7.74 -13.54 -28.09
C GLU A 101 7.84 -12.06 -28.48
N VAL A 102 8.30 -11.24 -27.55
CA VAL A 102 8.45 -9.79 -27.75
C VAL A 102 9.79 -9.50 -28.45
N PRO A 103 9.84 -8.63 -29.48
CA PRO A 103 11.08 -8.27 -30.15
C PRO A 103 12.14 -7.74 -29.18
N ILE A 104 13.41 -8.12 -29.39
CA ILE A 104 14.53 -7.77 -28.50
C ILE A 104 14.63 -6.26 -28.22
N ARG A 105 14.38 -5.40 -29.22
CA ARG A 105 14.36 -3.95 -29.06
C ARG A 105 13.32 -3.50 -28.03
N ALA A 106 12.11 -4.08 -28.07
CA ALA A 106 11.04 -3.72 -27.14
C ALA A 106 11.36 -4.18 -25.71
N GLN A 107 12.02 -5.33 -25.54
CA GLN A 107 12.50 -5.77 -24.23
C GLN A 107 13.50 -4.77 -23.62
N TYR A 108 14.51 -4.34 -24.39
CA TYR A 108 15.47 -3.33 -23.93
C TYR A 108 14.82 -2.00 -23.58
N LEU A 109 13.88 -1.51 -24.39
CA LEU A 109 13.16 -0.28 -24.09
C LEU A 109 12.34 -0.39 -22.81
N ARG A 110 11.65 -1.51 -22.60
CA ARG A 110 10.88 -1.77 -21.37
C ARG A 110 11.77 -1.74 -20.14
N VAL A 111 12.91 -2.43 -20.18
CA VAL A 111 13.89 -2.39 -19.07
C VAL A 111 14.38 -0.96 -18.85
N PHE A 112 14.81 -0.26 -19.90
CA PHE A 112 15.29 1.12 -19.79
C PHE A 112 14.26 2.04 -19.09
N PHE A 113 13.00 2.01 -19.51
CA PHE A 113 11.95 2.82 -18.88
C PHE A 113 11.59 2.34 -17.47
N ALA A 114 11.58 1.03 -17.20
CA ALA A 114 11.35 0.51 -15.87
C ALA A 114 12.44 0.97 -14.88
N GLU A 115 13.69 1.02 -15.33
CA GLU A 115 14.82 1.52 -14.53
C GLU A 115 14.71 3.03 -14.25
N LEU A 116 14.27 3.82 -15.24
CA LEU A 116 13.97 5.25 -15.03
C LEU A 116 12.83 5.44 -14.03
N THR A 117 11.76 4.67 -14.15
CA THR A 117 10.64 4.70 -13.21
C THR A 117 11.06 4.26 -11.81
N ARG A 118 11.95 3.27 -11.67
CA ARG A 118 12.50 2.87 -10.37
C ARG A 118 13.31 3.99 -9.70
N ILE A 119 14.07 4.78 -10.47
CA ILE A 119 14.84 5.92 -9.92
C ILE A 119 13.90 7.04 -9.48
N SER A 120 12.77 7.21 -10.16
CA SER A 120 11.79 8.26 -9.84
C SER A 120 10.88 7.93 -8.66
N ASN A 121 10.65 6.65 -8.40
CA ASN A 121 9.81 6.15 -7.30
C ASN A 121 10.57 6.18 -5.98
#